data_AF-A0A327QZ38-F1
#
_entry.id   AF-A0A327QZ38-F1
#
_cell.length_a   1.000
_cell.length_b   1.000
_cell.length_c   1.000
_cell.angle_alpha   90.00
_cell.angle_beta   90.00
_cell.angle_gamma   90.00
#
_symmetry.space_group_name_H-M   'P 1'
#
loop_
_entity.id
_entity.type
_entity.pdbx_description
1 polymer ?
#
loop_
_entity_poly.entity_id
_entity_poly.type
_entity_poly.pdbx_seq_one_letter_code
_entity_poly.pdbx_strand_id
1 'polypeptide(L)'
;MKKAFAVLFLSVTFATTHAQTQTAATQLNPPTVTIREKLVELALHGPLVRGAEAEKQRAQHIVTREKAQWLNYVIVSINMNEVSLNTVDRSQLGNLYYPLWNVGINVPLGSFWSKASEVKIAKRGVEAADAKKEAAERSIRTLVLSKYEDFLMKRELLKLQNEIAEDDYAAFTQAEQKFSTGTITYEAYSAASKTYNAELVKKIMYERDLAVVKLEIEEIIGLRFDDVLSQYPQQ
;
A
#
# COMPACT_ATOMS: atom_id res chain seq x y z
N MET A 1 -37.21 -59.88 -11.70
CA MET A 1 -36.21 -60.11 -10.64
C MET A 1 -35.63 -58.77 -10.23
N LYS A 2 -35.83 -58.41 -8.97
CA LYS A 2 -35.49 -57.10 -8.37
C LYS A 2 -34.05 -57.15 -7.90
N LYS A 3 -33.22 -56.15 -8.23
CA LYS A 3 -32.00 -55.83 -7.47
C LYS A 3 -31.95 -54.33 -7.28
N ALA A 4 -32.36 -53.93 -6.08
CA ALA A 4 -32.24 -52.58 -5.55
C ALA A 4 -30.76 -52.31 -5.26
N PHE A 5 -30.25 -51.18 -5.75
CA PHE A 5 -28.95 -50.65 -5.35
C PHE A 5 -29.17 -49.74 -4.14
N ALA A 6 -28.72 -50.19 -2.98
CA ALA A 6 -28.83 -49.48 -1.73
C ALA A 6 -27.83 -48.32 -1.70
N VAL A 7 -28.35 -47.11 -1.47
CA VAL A 7 -27.59 -45.91 -1.12
C VAL A 7 -27.12 -46.07 0.33
N LEU A 8 -25.80 -46.16 0.54
CA LEU A 8 -25.20 -46.20 1.87
C LEU A 8 -24.74 -44.78 2.24
N PHE A 9 -25.58 -44.05 2.96
CA PHE A 9 -25.20 -42.79 3.61
C PHE A 9 -24.50 -43.13 4.93
N LEU A 10 -23.17 -42.98 4.97
CA LEU A 10 -22.39 -43.11 6.20
C LEU A 10 -22.31 -41.73 6.87
N SER A 11 -23.29 -41.41 7.71
CA SER A 11 -23.26 -40.21 8.56
C SER A 11 -22.40 -40.47 9.80
N VAL A 12 -21.14 -40.06 9.74
CA VAL A 12 -20.26 -40.02 10.92
C VAL A 12 -20.53 -38.72 11.67
N THR A 13 -21.34 -38.80 12.74
CA THR A 13 -21.50 -37.73 13.72
C THR A 13 -20.29 -37.71 14.65
N PHE A 14 -19.35 -36.79 14.43
CA PHE A 14 -18.36 -36.42 15.44
C PHE A 14 -18.99 -35.43 16.42
N ALA A 15 -19.33 -35.91 17.61
CA ALA A 15 -19.61 -35.06 18.76
C ALA A 15 -18.26 -34.58 19.34
N THR A 16 -17.80 -33.41 18.91
CA THR A 16 -16.70 -32.72 19.62
C THR A 16 -17.28 -31.99 20.81
N THR A 17 -17.00 -32.52 22.00
CA THR A 17 -17.15 -31.85 23.29
C THR A 17 -16.40 -30.52 23.27
N HIS A 18 -17.12 -29.40 23.35
CA HIS A 18 -16.53 -28.11 23.65
C HIS A 18 -16.13 -28.09 25.14
N ALA A 19 -14.87 -28.40 25.42
CA ALA A 19 -14.27 -28.09 26.70
C ALA A 19 -14.20 -26.55 26.80
N GLN A 20 -15.01 -25.99 27.69
CA GLN A 20 -14.98 -24.57 28.03
C GLN A 20 -13.76 -24.34 28.92
N THR A 21 -12.57 -24.21 28.31
CA THR A 21 -11.42 -23.61 28.98
C THR A 21 -11.78 -22.16 29.28
N GLN A 22 -11.98 -21.86 30.57
CA GLN A 22 -11.89 -20.51 31.10
C GLN A 22 -10.51 -19.97 30.74
N THR A 23 -10.44 -19.22 29.64
CA THR A 23 -9.36 -18.28 29.41
C THR A 23 -9.48 -17.27 30.54
N ALA A 24 -8.64 -17.42 31.55
CA ALA A 24 -8.33 -16.32 32.47
C ALA A 24 -8.16 -15.08 31.59
N ALA A 25 -8.92 -14.03 31.88
CA ALA A 25 -8.76 -12.77 31.20
C ALA A 25 -7.32 -12.30 31.44
N THR A 26 -6.43 -12.64 30.51
CA THR A 26 -5.22 -11.89 30.31
C THR A 26 -5.73 -10.49 30.05
N GLN A 27 -5.60 -9.63 31.06
CA GLN A 27 -5.58 -8.20 30.86
C GLN A 27 -4.48 -8.00 29.81
N LEU A 28 -4.89 -7.98 28.55
CA LEU A 28 -4.07 -7.48 27.47
C LEU A 28 -3.84 -6.04 27.86
N ASN A 29 -2.65 -5.77 28.41
CA ASN A 29 -2.09 -4.43 28.32
C ASN A 29 -2.39 -3.96 26.89
N PRO A 30 -3.11 -2.83 26.69
CA PRO A 30 -3.27 -2.33 25.34
C PRO A 30 -1.87 -2.25 24.76
N PRO A 31 -1.61 -2.76 23.54
CA PRO A 31 -0.32 -2.52 22.94
C PRO A 31 -0.15 -1.01 22.97
N THR A 32 0.88 -0.54 23.69
CA THR A 32 1.23 0.87 23.84
C THR A 32 1.79 1.34 22.49
N VAL A 33 1.01 1.20 21.42
CA VAL A 33 1.38 1.57 20.07
C VAL A 33 1.61 3.06 20.13
N THR A 34 2.87 3.43 19.96
CA THR A 34 3.27 4.84 19.96
C THR A 34 2.63 5.54 18.77
N ILE A 35 2.41 6.84 18.88
CA ILE A 35 1.95 7.64 17.74
C ILE A 35 2.82 7.42 16.48
N ARG A 36 4.13 7.24 16.67
CA ARG A 36 5.09 6.94 15.60
C ARG A 36 4.77 5.63 14.88
N GLU A 37 4.55 4.57 15.63
CA GLU A 37 4.19 3.27 15.07
C GLU A 37 2.84 3.32 14.35
N LYS A 38 1.87 4.05 14.91
CA LYS A 38 0.56 4.20 14.29
C LYS A 38 0.63 4.96 12.97
N LEU A 39 1.40 6.05 12.91
CA LEU A 39 1.61 6.80 11.67
C LEU A 39 2.27 5.94 10.59
N VAL A 40 3.25 5.11 10.97
CA VAL A 40 3.89 4.16 10.06
C VAL A 40 2.89 3.11 9.57
N GLU A 41 2.09 2.54 10.46
CA GLU A 41 1.04 1.58 10.10
C GLU A 41 0.08 2.16 9.06
N LEU A 42 -0.46 3.36 9.32
CA LEU A 42 -1.38 4.04 8.40
C LEU A 42 -0.71 4.34 7.05
N ALA A 43 0.54 4.84 7.07
CA ALA A 43 1.30 5.13 5.85
C ALA A 43 1.56 3.88 4.99
N LEU A 44 1.77 2.71 5.62
CA LEU A 44 1.98 1.44 4.90
C LEU A 44 0.72 0.97 4.15
N HIS A 45 -0.47 1.43 4.54
CA HIS A 45 -1.72 1.18 3.82
C HIS A 45 -1.98 2.19 2.68
N GLY A 46 -1.08 3.16 2.49
CA GLY A 46 -1.17 4.20 1.47
C GLY A 46 -1.11 3.68 0.02
N PRO A 47 -1.49 4.51 -0.97
CA PRO A 47 -1.53 4.14 -2.38
C PRO A 47 -0.16 3.71 -2.93
N LEU A 48 0.93 4.30 -2.45
CA LEU A 48 2.30 3.99 -2.90
C LEU A 48 2.68 2.54 -2.60
N VAL A 49 2.49 2.08 -1.36
CA VAL A 49 2.80 0.70 -0.95
C VAL A 49 1.83 -0.29 -1.60
N ARG A 50 0.54 0.08 -1.71
CA ARG A 50 -0.45 -0.73 -2.44
C ARG A 50 -0.06 -0.92 -3.91
N GLY A 51 0.49 0.10 -4.56
CA GLY A 51 1.01 -0.01 -5.93
C GLY A 51 2.15 -1.03 -6.03
N ALA A 52 3.12 -0.98 -5.12
CA ALA A 52 4.23 -1.94 -5.09
C ALA A 52 3.76 -3.38 -4.79
N GLU A 53 2.77 -3.55 -3.90
CA GLU A 53 2.14 -4.85 -3.65
C GLU A 53 1.42 -5.37 -4.90
N ALA A 54 0.68 -4.51 -5.62
CA ALA A 54 0.05 -4.90 -6.88
C ALA A 54 1.07 -5.31 -7.95
N GLU A 55 2.23 -4.66 -8.02
CA GLU A 55 3.33 -5.07 -8.91
C GLU A 55 3.89 -6.46 -8.55
N LYS A 56 4.04 -6.75 -7.25
CA LYS A 56 4.44 -8.08 -6.77
C LYS A 56 3.42 -9.14 -7.18
N GLN A 57 2.13 -8.88 -6.98
CA GLN A 57 1.06 -9.78 -7.40
C GLN A 57 1.07 -10.01 -8.92
N ARG A 58 1.28 -8.94 -9.71
CA ARG A 58 1.45 -9.06 -11.17
C ARG A 58 2.62 -9.98 -11.52
N ALA A 59 3.78 -9.82 -10.87
CA ALA A 59 4.94 -10.67 -11.10
C ALA A 59 4.65 -12.15 -10.75
N GLN A 60 3.90 -12.42 -9.68
CA GLN A 60 3.48 -13.77 -9.32
C GLN A 60 2.55 -14.38 -10.38
N HIS A 61 1.60 -13.60 -10.90
CA HIS A 61 0.73 -14.04 -12.00
C HIS A 61 1.51 -14.33 -13.28
N ILE A 62 2.57 -13.56 -13.57
CA ILE A 62 3.47 -13.85 -14.70
C ILE A 62 4.15 -15.20 -14.48
N VAL A 63 4.66 -15.52 -13.28
CA VAL A 63 5.23 -16.85 -12.99
C VAL A 63 4.21 -17.96 -13.24
N THR A 64 2.97 -17.79 -12.78
CA THR A 64 1.89 -18.77 -13.01
C THR A 64 1.57 -18.93 -14.49
N ARG A 65 1.54 -17.83 -15.24
CA ARG A 65 1.36 -17.84 -16.70
C ARG A 65 2.50 -18.56 -17.40
N GLU A 66 3.75 -18.21 -17.11
CA GLU A 66 4.93 -18.86 -17.73
C GLU A 66 4.99 -20.35 -17.41
N LYS A 67 4.56 -20.76 -16.21
CA LYS A 67 4.32 -22.17 -15.92
C LYS A 67 3.22 -22.72 -16.82
N ALA A 68 2.02 -22.15 -16.86
CA ALA A 68 0.92 -22.67 -17.65
C ALA A 68 1.19 -22.72 -19.17
N GLN A 69 2.10 -21.88 -19.68
CA GLN A 69 2.46 -21.86 -21.11
C GLN A 69 3.00 -23.19 -21.65
N TRP A 70 3.44 -24.14 -20.81
CA TRP A 70 3.78 -25.48 -21.30
C TRP A 70 2.56 -26.18 -21.94
N LEU A 71 1.34 -25.83 -21.53
CA LEU A 71 0.09 -26.36 -22.09
C LEU A 71 -0.12 -25.94 -23.56
N ASN A 72 0.46 -24.81 -23.99
CA ASN A 72 0.35 -24.33 -25.37
C ASN A 72 1.05 -25.26 -26.37
N TYR A 73 1.89 -26.17 -25.88
CA TYR A 73 2.56 -27.18 -26.69
C TYR A 73 1.75 -28.46 -26.84
N VAL A 74 0.58 -28.58 -26.22
CA VAL A 74 -0.30 -29.73 -26.43
C VAL A 74 -1.38 -29.32 -27.44
N ILE A 75 -1.06 -29.49 -28.72
CA ILE A 75 -2.03 -29.28 -29.80
C ILE A 75 -2.64 -30.64 -30.13
N VAL A 76 -3.93 -30.79 -29.88
CA VAL A 76 -4.71 -31.92 -30.37
C VAL A 76 -5.40 -31.46 -31.65
N SER A 77 -4.96 -31.99 -32.79
CA SER A 77 -5.65 -31.79 -34.06
C SER A 77 -6.49 -33.01 -34.39
N ILE A 78 -7.73 -32.76 -34.81
CA ILE A 78 -8.61 -33.77 -35.41
C ILE A 78 -8.93 -33.25 -36.80
N ASN A 79 -8.47 -33.95 -37.83
CA ASN A 79 -8.82 -33.64 -39.21
C ASN A 79 -9.87 -34.63 -39.71
N MET A 80 -10.99 -34.12 -40.23
CA MET A 80 -12.05 -34.90 -40.86
C MET A 80 -12.19 -34.45 -42.32
N ASN A 81 -12.30 -35.41 -43.24
CA ASN A 81 -12.41 -35.16 -44.69
C ASN A 81 -13.88 -35.31 -45.16
N GLU A 82 -14.26 -34.68 -46.28
CA GLU A 82 -15.63 -34.71 -46.83
C GLU A 82 -16.06 -36.13 -47.26
N VAL A 83 -15.10 -36.98 -47.65
CA VAL A 83 -15.32 -38.42 -47.88
C VAL A 83 -15.73 -39.16 -46.59
N SER A 84 -15.31 -38.66 -45.42
CA SER A 84 -15.64 -39.20 -44.10
C SER A 84 -17.05 -38.83 -43.63
N LEU A 85 -17.67 -37.79 -44.20
CA LEU A 85 -19.01 -37.30 -43.86
C LEU A 85 -20.12 -37.83 -44.78
N ASN A 86 -19.80 -38.76 -45.69
CA ASN A 86 -20.76 -39.41 -46.62
C ASN A 86 -21.55 -38.42 -47.51
N THR A 87 -21.06 -37.21 -47.72
CA THR A 87 -21.72 -36.18 -48.54
C THR A 87 -21.42 -36.29 -50.03
N VAL A 88 -20.55 -37.22 -50.45
CA VAL A 88 -20.14 -37.44 -51.84
C VAL A 88 -20.30 -38.92 -52.22
N ASP A 89 -20.87 -39.18 -53.39
CA ASP A 89 -21.12 -40.52 -53.92
C ASP A 89 -19.80 -41.27 -54.19
N ARG A 90 -19.57 -42.36 -53.44
CA ARG A 90 -18.33 -43.15 -53.47
C ARG A 90 -18.03 -43.76 -54.84
N SER A 91 -19.01 -43.79 -55.74
CA SER A 91 -18.88 -44.31 -57.11
C SER A 91 -18.11 -43.38 -58.07
N GLN A 92 -17.94 -42.09 -57.74
CA GLN A 92 -17.25 -41.11 -58.59
C GLN A 92 -15.79 -40.83 -58.14
N LEU A 93 -15.39 -41.34 -56.99
CA LEU A 93 -14.08 -41.08 -56.38
C LEU A 93 -13.14 -42.26 -56.65
N GLY A 94 -12.50 -42.26 -57.82
CA GLY A 94 -11.48 -43.24 -58.17
C GLY A 94 -10.38 -43.33 -57.10
N ASN A 95 -10.26 -44.51 -56.49
CA ASN A 95 -9.12 -44.98 -55.68
C ASN A 95 -8.49 -43.97 -54.69
N LEU A 96 -9.32 -43.22 -53.96
CA LEU A 96 -8.84 -42.23 -53.01
C LEU A 96 -8.48 -42.89 -51.65
N TYR A 97 -7.24 -43.37 -51.56
CA TYR A 97 -6.61 -43.91 -50.33
C TYR A 97 -6.03 -42.76 -49.49
N TYR A 98 -6.86 -42.02 -48.76
CA TYR A 98 -6.40 -41.08 -47.73
C TYR A 98 -6.91 -41.48 -46.34
N PRO A 99 -6.13 -41.30 -45.26
CA PRO A 99 -6.55 -41.65 -43.91
C PRO A 99 -7.82 -40.88 -43.52
N LEU A 100 -8.84 -41.61 -43.05
CA LEU A 100 -10.19 -41.10 -42.80
C LEU A 100 -10.30 -40.14 -41.59
N TRP A 101 -9.31 -40.18 -40.71
CA TRP A 101 -9.12 -39.28 -39.56
C TRP A 101 -7.63 -39.26 -39.18
N ASN A 102 -7.10 -38.09 -38.82
CA ASN A 102 -5.74 -37.95 -38.29
C ASN A 102 -5.80 -37.30 -36.91
N VAL A 103 -5.15 -37.93 -35.93
CA VAL A 103 -4.91 -37.38 -34.61
C VAL A 103 -3.41 -37.23 -34.43
N GLY A 104 -2.95 -35.99 -34.25
CA GLY A 104 -1.55 -35.67 -33.99
C GLY A 104 -1.39 -34.95 -32.67
N ILE A 105 -0.39 -35.34 -31.89
CA ILE A 105 0.13 -34.56 -30.76
C ILE A 105 1.51 -34.05 -31.19
N ASN A 106 1.67 -32.73 -31.27
CA ASN A 106 2.96 -32.10 -31.58
C ASN A 106 3.57 -31.52 -30.31
N VAL A 107 4.66 -32.11 -29.81
CA VAL A 107 5.39 -31.60 -28.64
C VAL A 107 6.79 -31.17 -29.07
N PRO A 108 7.08 -29.87 -29.24
CA PRO A 108 8.40 -29.40 -29.64
C PRO A 108 9.41 -29.53 -28.49
N LEU A 109 10.25 -30.56 -28.53
CA LEU A 109 11.19 -30.89 -27.46
C LEU A 109 12.21 -29.76 -27.15
N GLY A 110 12.58 -28.96 -28.16
CA GLY A 110 13.48 -27.82 -27.98
C GLY A 110 12.91 -26.69 -27.11
N SER A 111 11.58 -26.61 -26.98
CA SER A 111 10.91 -25.57 -26.18
C SER A 111 10.94 -25.85 -24.67
N PHE A 112 11.17 -27.09 -24.23
CA PHE A 112 11.21 -27.41 -22.80
C PHE A 112 12.38 -26.72 -22.10
N TRP A 113 13.53 -26.62 -22.77
CA TRP A 113 14.71 -25.97 -22.19
C TRP A 113 14.55 -24.45 -22.07
N SER A 114 14.00 -23.80 -23.09
CA SER A 114 13.74 -22.35 -23.06
C SER A 114 12.68 -22.00 -22.01
N LYS A 115 11.62 -22.81 -21.87
CA LYS A 115 10.56 -22.58 -20.88
C LYS A 115 11.04 -22.67 -19.43
N ALA A 116 11.92 -23.62 -19.12
CA ALA A 116 12.51 -23.70 -17.78
C ALA A 116 13.30 -22.41 -17.44
N SER A 117 14.02 -21.86 -18.41
CA SER A 117 14.71 -20.57 -18.28
C SER A 117 13.74 -19.41 -18.08
N GLU A 118 12.67 -19.33 -18.88
CA GLU A 118 11.64 -18.29 -18.77
C GLU A 118 10.94 -18.30 -17.41
N VAL A 119 10.59 -19.47 -16.87
CA VAL A 119 10.04 -19.58 -15.51
C VAL A 119 11.05 -19.10 -14.46
N LYS A 120 12.34 -19.41 -14.63
CA LYS A 120 13.40 -18.93 -13.72
C LYS A 120 13.52 -17.41 -13.78
N ILE A 121 13.47 -16.81 -14.97
CA ILE A 121 13.46 -15.36 -15.16
C ILE A 121 12.24 -14.73 -14.48
N ALA A 122 11.05 -15.29 -14.69
CA ALA A 122 9.82 -14.80 -14.05
C ALA A 122 9.91 -14.86 -12.51
N LYS A 123 10.49 -15.92 -11.94
CA LYS A 123 10.74 -16.03 -10.49
C LYS A 123 11.68 -14.94 -9.98
N ARG A 124 12.78 -14.67 -10.69
CA ARG A 124 13.66 -13.53 -10.37
C ARG A 124 12.91 -12.19 -10.46
N GLY A 125 11.94 -12.09 -11.37
CA GLY A 125 11.03 -10.95 -11.45
C GLY A 125 10.19 -10.75 -10.18
N VAL A 126 9.72 -11.83 -9.54
CA VAL A 126 9.01 -11.77 -8.24
C VAL A 126 9.96 -11.31 -7.14
N GLU A 127 11.16 -11.85 -7.06
CA GLU A 127 12.18 -11.44 -6.09
C GLU A 127 12.51 -9.94 -6.22
N ALA A 128 12.64 -9.45 -7.46
CA ALA A 128 12.86 -8.03 -7.73
C ALA A 128 11.65 -7.17 -7.33
N ALA A 129 10.43 -7.62 -7.58
CA ALA A 129 9.21 -6.91 -7.18
C ALA A 129 9.05 -6.88 -5.65
N ASP A 130 9.44 -7.95 -4.95
CA ASP A 130 9.44 -8.02 -3.50
C ASP A 130 10.45 -7.03 -2.89
N ALA A 131 11.68 -7.01 -3.41
CA ALA A 131 12.69 -6.03 -3.00
C ALA A 131 12.24 -4.57 -3.24
N LYS A 132 11.53 -4.31 -4.34
CA LYS A 132 10.92 -2.99 -4.61
C LYS A 132 9.85 -2.63 -3.58
N LYS A 133 8.99 -3.58 -3.22
CA LYS A 133 7.99 -3.39 -2.16
C LYS A 133 8.65 -3.06 -0.83
N GLU A 134 9.65 -3.84 -0.40
CA GLU A 134 10.37 -3.57 0.84
C GLU A 134 11.05 -2.18 0.82
N ALA A 135 11.62 -1.79 -0.32
CA ALA A 135 12.21 -0.46 -0.48
C ALA A 135 11.16 0.66 -0.34
N ALA A 136 9.97 0.47 -0.93
CA ALA A 136 8.85 1.38 -0.79
C ALA A 136 8.36 1.48 0.67
N GLU A 137 8.23 0.36 1.38
CA GLU A 137 7.85 0.32 2.80
C GLU A 137 8.87 1.03 3.70
N ARG A 138 10.17 0.83 3.45
CA ARG A 138 11.23 1.54 4.19
C ARG A 138 11.22 3.03 3.88
N SER A 139 11.05 3.41 2.62
CA SER A 139 10.99 4.81 2.20
C SER A 139 9.81 5.54 2.82
N ILE A 140 8.61 4.95 2.80
CA ILE A 140 7.43 5.58 3.40
C ILE A 140 7.54 5.69 4.92
N ARG A 141 8.13 4.68 5.58
CA ARG A 141 8.43 4.74 7.02
C ARG A 141 9.37 5.89 7.35
N THR A 142 10.46 6.04 6.62
CA THR A 142 11.40 7.15 6.85
C THR A 142 10.74 8.49 6.60
N LEU A 143 9.94 8.60 5.53
CA LEU A 143 9.25 9.83 5.19
C LEU A 143 8.27 10.26 6.28
N VAL A 144 7.37 9.37 6.74
CA VAL A 144 6.37 9.73 7.75
C VAL A 144 7.00 10.08 9.09
N LEU A 145 8.05 9.36 9.50
CA LEU A 145 8.77 9.65 10.73
C LEU A 145 9.52 10.98 10.65
N SER A 146 10.16 11.27 9.51
CA SER A 146 10.82 12.57 9.28
C SER A 146 9.82 13.72 9.36
N LYS A 147 8.65 13.58 8.70
CA LYS A 147 7.59 14.61 8.74
C LYS A 147 7.02 14.79 10.15
N TYR A 148 6.94 13.71 10.92
CA TYR A 148 6.55 13.79 12.31
C TYR A 148 7.57 14.56 13.17
N GLU A 149 8.87 14.38 12.96
CA GLU A 149 9.89 15.20 13.62
C GLU A 149 9.81 16.67 13.20
N ASP A 150 9.61 16.94 11.91
CA ASP A 150 9.40 18.30 11.41
C ASP A 150 8.19 18.96 12.09
N PHE A 151 7.11 18.20 12.33
CA PHE A 151 5.95 18.66 13.08
C PHE A 151 6.30 19.03 14.52
N LEU A 152 7.02 18.17 15.23
CA LEU A 152 7.44 18.43 16.62
C LEU A 152 8.30 19.70 16.70
N MET A 153 9.27 19.82 15.79
CA MET A 153 10.15 20.99 15.70
C MET A 153 9.35 22.26 15.42
N LYS A 154 8.48 22.26 14.40
CA LYS A 154 7.69 23.44 14.02
C LYS A 154 6.70 23.86 15.11
N ARG A 155 6.15 22.89 15.85
CA ARG A 155 5.29 23.16 17.01
C ARG A 155 6.08 23.88 18.10
N GLU A 156 7.31 23.45 18.38
CA GLU A 156 8.15 24.09 19.39
C GLU A 156 8.62 25.48 18.94
N LEU A 157 8.98 25.66 17.67
CA LEU A 157 9.31 26.98 17.12
C LEU A 157 8.15 27.97 17.23
N LEU A 158 6.93 27.52 16.92
CA LEU A 158 5.75 28.36 17.08
C LEU A 158 5.52 28.73 18.56
N LYS A 159 5.72 27.78 19.49
CA LYS A 159 5.62 28.04 20.92
C LYS A 159 6.62 29.11 21.37
N LEU A 160 7.90 28.96 21.02
CA LEU A 160 8.94 29.95 21.34
C LEU A 160 8.64 31.32 20.71
N GLN A 161 8.18 31.34 19.46
CA GLN A 161 7.84 32.60 18.79
C GLN A 161 6.61 33.29 19.41
N ASN A 162 5.67 32.54 19.98
CA ASN A 162 4.58 33.13 20.75
C ASN A 162 5.10 33.85 21.98
N GLU A 163 6.02 33.24 22.74
CA GLU A 163 6.66 33.85 23.91
C GLU A 163 7.40 35.14 23.52
N ILE A 164 8.20 35.10 22.45
CA ILE A 164 8.93 36.28 21.93
C ILE A 164 7.97 37.39 21.50
N ALA A 165 6.90 37.04 20.78
CA ALA A 165 5.92 38.02 20.32
C ALA A 165 5.13 38.66 21.48
N GLU A 166 4.88 37.91 22.56
CA GLU A 166 4.26 38.43 23.78
C GLU A 166 5.18 39.41 24.53
N ASP A 167 6.48 39.08 24.64
CA ASP A 167 7.48 39.97 25.24
C ASP A 167 7.62 41.28 24.46
N ASP A 168 7.71 41.20 23.13
CA ASP A 168 7.81 42.39 22.27
C ASP A 168 6.50 43.20 22.22
N TYR A 169 5.35 42.54 22.38
CA TYR A 169 4.07 43.23 22.54
C TYR A 169 4.03 44.05 23.83
N ALA A 170 4.53 43.49 24.94
CA ALA A 170 4.64 44.20 26.20
C ALA A 170 5.62 45.39 26.10
N ALA A 171 6.75 45.21 25.43
CA ALA A 171 7.73 46.27 25.18
C ALA A 171 7.14 47.39 24.30
N PHE A 172 6.44 47.02 23.23
CA PHE A 172 5.73 47.97 22.36
C PHE A 172 4.69 48.77 23.14
N THR A 173 3.84 48.11 23.94
CA THR A 173 2.81 48.77 24.76
C THR A 173 3.43 49.74 25.78
N GLN A 174 4.56 49.36 26.39
CA GLN A 174 5.28 50.25 27.28
C GLN A 174 5.87 51.46 26.55
N ALA A 175 6.41 51.26 25.34
CA ALA A 175 6.91 52.35 24.50
C ALA A 175 5.79 53.30 24.07
N GLU A 176 4.62 52.77 23.70
CA GLU A 176 3.42 53.55 23.39
C GLU A 176 3.02 54.44 24.57
N GLN A 177 2.97 53.88 25.77
CA GLN A 177 2.65 54.65 26.98
C GLN A 177 3.70 55.75 27.24
N LYS A 178 5.00 55.42 27.19
CA LYS A 178 6.09 56.39 27.38
C LYS A 178 6.11 57.48 26.31
N PHE A 179 5.72 57.15 25.08
CA PHE A 179 5.62 58.13 24.00
C PHE A 179 4.45 59.08 24.23
N SER A 180 3.29 58.56 24.68
CA SER A 180 2.11 59.36 25.01
C SER A 180 2.37 60.39 26.12
N THR A 181 3.27 60.07 27.06
CA THR A 181 3.70 60.98 28.13
C THR A 181 4.87 61.89 27.74
N GLY A 182 5.35 61.81 26.48
CA GLY A 182 6.49 62.59 25.98
C GLY A 182 7.86 62.16 26.56
N THR A 183 7.95 60.98 27.16
CA THR A 183 9.15 60.47 27.83
C THR A 183 10.18 59.87 26.86
N ILE A 184 9.74 59.36 25.71
CA ILE A 184 10.61 58.87 24.63
C ILE A 184 10.32 59.60 23.32
N THR A 185 11.26 59.53 22.37
CA THR A 185 11.08 60.12 21.04
C THR A 185 10.24 59.22 20.12
N TYR A 186 9.74 59.80 19.03
CA TYR A 186 9.02 59.06 18.00
C TYR A 186 9.88 57.96 17.38
N GLU A 187 11.19 58.19 17.20
CA GLU A 187 12.11 57.20 16.64
C GLU A 187 12.20 55.96 17.53
N ALA A 188 12.25 56.14 18.85
CA ALA A 188 12.28 55.03 19.81
C ALA A 188 10.96 54.23 19.80
N TYR A 189 9.81 54.92 19.75
CA TYR A 189 8.51 54.28 19.59
C TYR A 189 8.39 53.51 18.27
N SER A 190 8.78 54.13 17.16
CA SER A 190 8.76 53.52 15.83
C SER A 190 9.65 52.29 15.76
N ALA A 191 10.81 52.30 16.42
CA ALA A 191 11.68 51.14 16.52
C ALA A 191 11.00 49.96 17.23
N ALA A 192 10.40 50.20 18.40
CA ALA A 192 9.67 49.16 19.14
C ALA A 192 8.49 48.57 18.33
N SER A 193 7.74 49.45 17.64
CA SER A 193 6.64 49.02 16.76
C SER A 193 7.14 48.15 15.60
N LYS A 194 8.25 48.53 14.95
CA LYS A 194 8.84 47.74 13.86
C LYS A 194 9.31 46.37 14.34
N THR A 195 9.93 46.29 15.51
CA THR A 195 10.37 45.02 16.11
C THR A 195 9.18 44.09 16.37
N TYR A 196 8.15 44.56 17.07
CA TYR A 196 6.94 43.76 17.32
C TYR A 196 6.26 43.29 16.02
N ASN A 197 6.12 44.17 15.03
CA ASN A 197 5.54 43.80 13.74
C ASN A 197 6.39 42.75 13.00
N ALA A 198 7.72 42.79 13.11
CA ALA A 198 8.60 41.79 12.52
C ALA A 198 8.41 40.42 13.17
N GLU A 199 8.26 40.36 14.49
CA GLU A 199 8.00 39.10 15.21
C GLU A 199 6.60 38.53 14.90
N LEU A 200 5.58 39.38 14.72
CA LEU A 200 4.26 38.93 14.24
C LEU A 200 4.32 38.26 12.87
N VAL A 201 5.10 38.81 11.94
CA VAL A 201 5.29 38.19 10.62
C VAL A 201 5.91 36.81 10.74
N LYS A 202 6.93 36.64 11.60
CA LYS A 202 7.55 35.33 11.85
C LYS A 202 6.58 34.34 12.49
N LYS A 203 5.76 34.79 13.45
CA LYS A 203 4.70 33.96 14.05
C LYS A 203 3.77 33.40 12.98
N ILE A 204 3.25 34.25 12.09
CA ILE A 204 2.38 33.83 11.00
C ILE A 204 3.08 32.82 10.08
N MET A 205 4.38 33.01 9.81
CA MET A 205 5.16 32.04 9.02
C MET A 205 5.26 30.68 9.71
N TYR A 206 5.49 30.63 11.03
CA TYR A 206 5.55 29.37 11.76
C TYR A 206 4.19 28.69 11.91
N GLU A 207 3.10 29.45 12.06
CA GLU A 207 1.73 28.91 12.02
C GLU A 207 1.44 28.23 10.68
N ARG A 208 1.79 28.91 9.57
CA ARG A 208 1.70 28.32 8.24
C ARG A 208 2.56 27.06 8.13
N ASP A 209 3.81 27.12 8.56
CA ASP A 209 4.74 25.99 8.41
C ASP A 209 4.28 24.76 9.19
N LEU A 210 3.71 24.97 10.38
CA LEU A 210 3.06 23.94 11.18
C LEU A 210 1.83 23.38 10.46
N ALA A 211 0.99 24.23 9.86
CA ALA A 211 -0.16 23.76 9.09
C ALA A 211 0.25 22.95 7.85
N VAL A 212 1.30 23.37 7.14
CA VAL A 212 1.82 22.65 5.97
C VAL A 212 2.32 21.27 6.34
N VAL A 213 3.11 21.12 7.41
CA VAL A 213 3.61 19.79 7.80
C VAL A 213 2.48 18.86 8.26
N LYS A 214 1.40 19.39 8.86
CA LYS A 214 0.21 18.59 9.12
C LYS A 214 -0.38 18.04 7.82
N LEU A 215 -0.60 18.90 6.83
CA LEU A 215 -1.12 18.48 5.53
C LEU A 215 -0.23 17.45 4.83
N GLU A 216 1.09 17.60 4.91
CA GLU A 216 2.04 16.63 4.37
C GLU A 216 1.92 15.26 5.06
N ILE A 217 1.71 15.22 6.37
CA ILE A 217 1.46 13.96 7.10
C ILE A 217 0.12 13.36 6.67
N GLU A 218 -0.92 14.19 6.56
CA GLU A 218 -2.27 13.77 6.13
C GLU A 218 -2.27 13.16 4.73
N GLU A 219 -1.49 13.73 3.80
CA GLU A 219 -1.31 13.20 2.46
C GLU A 219 -0.71 11.78 2.49
N ILE A 220 0.26 11.53 3.38
CA ILE A 220 0.93 10.24 3.51
C ILE A 220 0.00 9.18 4.13
N ILE A 221 -0.71 9.53 5.21
CA ILE A 221 -1.52 8.57 5.98
C ILE A 221 -2.97 8.45 5.48
N GLY A 222 -3.44 9.39 4.66
CA GLY A 222 -4.80 9.43 4.10
C GLY A 222 -5.91 9.71 5.12
N LEU A 223 -5.56 10.24 6.29
CA LEU A 223 -6.47 10.60 7.39
C LEU A 223 -6.05 11.94 7.97
N ARG A 224 -6.98 12.62 8.65
CA ARG A 224 -6.68 13.86 9.36
C ARG A 224 -5.71 13.58 10.50
N PHE A 225 -4.64 14.38 10.60
CA PHE A 225 -3.57 14.11 11.56
C PHE A 225 -4.01 14.41 12.99
N ASP A 226 -4.84 15.42 13.18
CA ASP A 226 -5.40 15.78 14.49
C ASP A 226 -6.26 14.64 15.08
N ASP A 227 -7.00 13.90 14.24
CA ASP A 227 -7.81 12.75 14.68
C ASP A 227 -6.92 11.63 15.23
N VAL A 228 -5.76 11.40 14.60
CA VAL A 228 -4.79 10.40 15.05
C VAL A 228 -4.14 10.85 16.37
N LEU A 229 -3.73 12.12 16.48
CA LEU A 229 -3.14 12.67 17.71
C LEU A 229 -4.10 12.58 18.91
N SER A 230 -5.40 12.77 18.70
CA SER A 230 -6.40 12.69 19.77
C SER A 230 -6.53 11.29 20.37
N GLN A 231 -6.29 10.25 19.56
CA GLN A 231 -6.39 8.85 19.96
C GLN A 231 -5.10 8.31 20.58
N TYR A 232 -3.96 8.91 20.21
CA TYR A 232 -2.62 8.49 20.62
C TYR A 232 -1.85 9.70 21.18
N PRO A 233 -2.07 10.06 22.46
CA PRO A 233 -1.38 11.18 23.07
C PRO A 233 0.13 10.98 23.07
N GLN A 234 0.84 12.09 22.92
CA GLN A 234 2.30 12.09 22.86
C GLN A 234 2.86 11.67 24.23
N GLN A 235 3.68 10.63 24.24
CA GLN A 235 4.53 10.30 25.40
C GLN A 235 5.79 11.16 25.39
#